data_AF-A0A9X4QXB0-F1
#
_entry.id   AF-A0A9X4QXB0-F1
#
_cell.length_a   1.000
_cell.length_b   1.000
_cell.length_c   1.000
_cell.angle_alpha   90.00
_cell.angle_beta   90.00
_cell.angle_gamma   90.00
#
_symmetry.space_group_name_H-M   'P 1'
#
loop_
_entity.id
_entity.type
_entity.pdbx_description
1 polymer ?
#
loop_
_entity_poly.entity_id
_entity_poly.type
_entity_poly.pdbx_seq_one_letter_code
_entity_poly.pdbx_strand_id
1 'polypeptide(L)'
;MSAIAGIFNYGSADTRRAHDEGISLMGSLSRYPADDVRMWSNGRLFLGCHAQWVTPESIGEILPWYDGQRGLAITADVILDNREELANQLGVPLAELAELPDARLLLLAYAKWGEEMPRHLIGDFAFAIWDESEETLFGARDFTGNRTLYYNDSGARFAFCTTIAPLLPLDGVGDKLNEAWIAEYLASPSRLETVDASSTVFGRVKQLPPSHCFSIRGGNLRLNRYVTFERASTLKLSSDKAYQEAFFGGVRKGGRQSIADQQGSGVLLERGDSIRERSQVWRQENCGEGIRCCIPTAPYRWSPEGTGRPKAGLRTSVR
;
A
#
# COMPACT_ATOMS: atom_id res chain seq x y z
N MET A 1 -4.42 6.73 1.76
CA MET A 1 -3.19 6.04 1.30
C MET A 1 -2.08 7.05 1.37
N SER A 2 -1.06 6.73 2.16
CA SER A 2 0.15 7.55 2.23
C SER A 2 0.92 7.45 0.92
N ALA A 3 1.74 8.46 0.60
CA ALA A 3 2.67 8.38 -0.51
C ALA A 3 4.10 8.36 0.02
N ILE A 4 4.84 7.31 -0.30
CA ILE A 4 6.23 7.14 0.08
C ILE A 4 7.15 7.38 -1.11
N ALA A 5 8.36 7.83 -0.80
CA ALA A 5 9.39 8.03 -1.79
C ALA A 5 10.79 7.83 -1.19
N GLY A 6 11.75 7.55 -2.05
CA GLY A 6 13.14 7.53 -1.66
C GLY A 6 14.11 7.50 -2.83
N ILE A 7 15.35 7.92 -2.54
CA ILE A 7 16.46 7.95 -3.48
C ILE A 7 17.69 7.40 -2.77
N PHE A 8 18.27 6.35 -3.34
CA PHE A 8 19.50 5.74 -2.87
C PHE A 8 20.59 5.87 -3.94
N ASN A 9 21.64 6.61 -3.61
CA ASN A 9 22.80 6.77 -4.48
C ASN A 9 23.78 5.62 -4.27
N TYR A 10 24.16 4.93 -5.35
CA TYR A 10 25.09 3.81 -5.28
C TYR A 10 26.54 4.27 -5.08
N GLY A 11 26.86 5.48 -5.54
CA GLY A 11 28.18 6.10 -5.38
C GLY A 11 28.30 6.95 -4.11
N SER A 12 29.50 6.97 -3.53
CA SER A 12 29.84 7.73 -2.31
C SER A 12 30.24 9.19 -2.55
N ALA A 13 30.36 9.62 -3.81
CA ALA A 13 30.97 10.91 -4.16
C ALA A 13 30.04 12.13 -3.99
N ASP A 14 28.72 11.94 -4.03
CA ASP A 14 27.75 13.03 -3.88
C ASP A 14 26.65 12.67 -2.88
N THR A 15 26.93 12.96 -1.61
CA THR A 15 26.03 12.74 -0.48
C THR A 15 24.94 13.82 -0.36
N ARG A 16 24.85 14.79 -1.28
CA ARG A 16 23.77 15.79 -1.27
C ARG A 16 22.75 15.55 -2.37
N ARG A 17 23.17 14.97 -3.48
CA ARG A 17 22.29 14.68 -4.62
C ARG A 17 21.02 13.91 -4.24
N ALA A 18 21.10 12.88 -3.38
CA ALA A 18 19.91 12.14 -2.96
C ALA A 18 18.91 13.03 -2.19
N HIS A 19 19.42 13.94 -1.37
CA HIS A 19 18.60 14.88 -0.60
C HIS A 19 17.94 15.92 -1.51
N ASP A 20 18.70 16.55 -2.40
CA ASP A 20 18.19 17.60 -3.30
C ASP A 20 17.16 17.06 -4.30
N GLU A 21 17.46 15.91 -4.94
CA GLU A 21 16.49 15.23 -5.80
C GLU A 21 15.26 14.75 -4.99
N GLY A 22 15.48 14.32 -3.74
CA GLY A 22 14.42 13.90 -2.83
C GLY A 22 13.45 15.01 -2.49
N ILE A 23 13.94 16.22 -2.22
CA ILE A 23 13.10 17.41 -1.99
C ILE A 23 12.22 17.70 -3.21
N SER A 24 12.80 17.65 -4.42
CA SER A 24 12.04 17.87 -5.66
C SER A 24 10.95 16.80 -5.88
N LEU A 25 11.26 15.55 -5.54
CA LEU A 25 10.31 14.45 -5.60
C LEU A 25 9.15 14.68 -4.62
N MET A 26 9.43 15.04 -3.36
CA MET A 26 8.41 15.35 -2.36
C MET A 26 7.56 16.55 -2.76
N GLY A 27 8.16 17.61 -3.32
CA GLY A 27 7.42 18.76 -3.84
C GLY A 27 6.41 18.38 -4.94
N SER A 28 6.71 17.36 -5.73
CA SER A 28 5.79 16.84 -6.76
C SER A 28 4.59 16.09 -6.17
N LEU A 29 4.72 15.56 -4.95
CA LEU A 29 3.66 14.88 -4.20
C LEU A 29 2.71 15.85 -3.48
N SER A 30 3.08 17.13 -3.32
CA SER A 30 2.25 18.16 -2.66
C SER A 30 0.88 18.40 -3.31
N ARG A 31 0.64 17.88 -4.51
CA ARG A 31 -0.68 17.87 -5.16
C ARG A 31 -1.68 16.91 -4.49
N TYR A 32 -1.18 15.95 -3.72
CA TYR A 32 -1.99 14.97 -3.00
C TYR A 32 -2.15 15.41 -1.54
N PRO A 33 -3.35 15.27 -0.95
CA PRO A 33 -3.57 15.62 0.45
C PRO A 33 -2.75 14.71 1.37
N ALA A 34 -2.24 15.29 2.46
CA ALA A 34 -1.49 14.60 3.49
C ALA A 34 -1.80 15.22 4.86
N ASP A 35 -1.87 14.39 5.89
CA ASP A 35 -2.06 14.80 7.28
C ASP A 35 -0.72 15.23 7.91
N ASP A 36 0.38 14.58 7.51
CA ASP A 36 1.75 14.97 7.86
C ASP A 36 2.69 14.73 6.67
N VAL A 37 3.75 15.53 6.57
CA VAL A 37 4.77 15.42 5.52
C VAL A 37 6.14 15.49 6.17
N ARG A 38 6.92 14.41 6.09
CA ARG A 38 8.30 14.42 6.59
C ARG A 38 9.27 13.72 5.65
N MET A 39 10.53 13.98 5.95
CA MET A 39 11.69 13.52 5.20
C MET A 39 12.78 13.12 6.18
N TRP A 40 13.58 12.13 5.80
CA TRP A 40 14.76 11.70 6.52
C TRP A 40 15.87 11.41 5.50
N SER A 41 17.10 11.75 5.84
CA SER A 41 18.24 11.48 4.98
C SER A 41 19.53 11.32 5.77
N ASN A 42 20.41 10.42 5.32
CA ASN A 42 21.76 10.24 5.86
C ASN A 42 22.85 10.49 4.80
N GLY A 43 22.54 11.35 3.83
CA GLY A 43 23.42 11.75 2.73
C GLY A 43 23.32 10.85 1.50
N ARG A 44 23.60 9.54 1.66
CA ARG A 44 23.50 8.58 0.54
C ARG A 44 22.08 8.10 0.26
N LEU A 45 21.22 8.14 1.28
CA LEU A 45 19.82 7.78 1.20
C LEU A 45 18.94 8.97 1.59
N PHE A 46 17.88 9.14 0.83
CA PHE A 46 16.73 9.97 1.15
C PHE A 46 15.49 9.09 1.25
N LEU A 47 14.68 9.30 2.29
CA LEU A 47 13.35 8.74 2.45
C LEU A 47 12.36 9.88 2.72
N GLY A 48 11.15 9.75 2.21
CA GLY A 48 10.07 10.71 2.45
C GLY A 48 8.71 10.02 2.56
N CYS A 49 7.79 10.67 3.25
CA CYS A 49 6.40 10.25 3.38
C CYS A 49 5.45 11.47 3.39
N HIS A 50 4.41 11.42 2.55
CA HIS A 50 3.17 12.18 2.70
C HIS A 50 2.18 11.25 3.38
N ALA A 51 2.07 11.33 4.70
CA ALA A 51 1.25 10.44 5.50
C ALA A 51 -0.24 10.78 5.35
N GLN A 52 -1.08 9.76 5.22
CA GLN A 52 -2.51 9.85 5.44
C GLN A 52 -2.89 8.90 6.57
N TRP A 53 -3.50 9.42 7.61
CA TRP A 53 -3.88 8.63 8.78
C TRP A 53 -5.25 7.98 8.54
N VAL A 54 -5.22 6.69 8.21
CA VAL A 54 -6.40 5.91 7.82
C VAL A 54 -6.91 5.02 8.97
N THR A 55 -6.02 4.61 9.87
CA THR A 55 -6.33 3.74 11.01
C THR A 55 -6.01 4.42 12.34
N PRO A 56 -6.62 4.00 13.46
CA PRO A 56 -6.35 4.59 14.78
C PRO A 56 -4.85 4.63 15.13
N GLU A 57 -4.14 3.53 14.89
CA GLU A 57 -2.70 3.39 15.15
C GLU A 57 -1.80 4.23 14.22
N SER A 58 -2.33 4.73 13.11
CA SER A 58 -1.58 5.62 12.21
C SER A 58 -1.63 7.09 12.65
N ILE A 59 -2.56 7.47 13.54
CA ILE A 59 -2.73 8.86 13.96
C ILE A 59 -1.48 9.34 14.70
N GLY A 60 -0.87 10.42 14.22
CA GLY A 60 0.37 10.96 14.80
C GLY A 60 1.62 10.14 14.48
N GLU A 61 1.54 9.13 13.61
CA GLU A 61 2.68 8.34 13.19
C GLU A 61 3.72 9.23 12.49
N ILE A 62 4.99 9.10 12.90
CA ILE A 62 6.11 9.85 12.36
C ILE A 62 6.78 9.00 11.29
N LEU A 63 6.64 9.38 10.01
CA LEU A 63 7.30 8.72 8.88
C LEU A 63 8.02 9.73 7.98
N PRO A 64 9.27 9.46 7.55
CA PRO A 64 10.06 8.29 7.88
C PRO A 64 10.47 8.23 9.36
N TRP A 65 10.50 7.03 9.94
CA TRP A 65 10.94 6.79 11.31
C TRP A 65 12.40 6.28 11.31
N TYR A 66 13.23 6.78 12.21
CA TYR A 66 14.59 6.27 12.44
C TYR A 66 14.74 5.72 13.86
N ASP A 67 15.08 4.44 13.97
CA ASP A 67 15.46 3.77 15.20
C ASP A 67 16.99 3.79 15.37
N GLY A 68 17.48 4.79 16.10
CA GLY A 68 18.91 4.94 16.36
C GLY A 68 19.53 3.86 17.26
N GLN A 69 18.74 3.04 17.97
CA GLN A 69 19.29 1.90 18.72
C GLN A 69 19.63 0.73 17.80
N ARG A 70 18.85 0.54 16.74
CA ARG A 70 19.04 -0.54 15.76
C ARG A 70 19.75 -0.10 14.49
N GLY A 71 19.89 1.21 14.25
CA GLY A 71 20.41 1.74 13.00
C GLY A 71 19.48 1.47 11.82
N LEU A 72 18.16 1.49 12.06
CA LEU A 72 17.15 1.20 11.05
C LEU A 72 16.31 2.44 10.75
N ALA A 73 16.10 2.76 9.46
CA ALA A 73 15.13 3.77 9.05
C ALA A 73 14.01 3.13 8.23
N ILE A 74 12.78 3.64 8.30
CA ILE A 74 11.63 3.14 7.53
C ILE A 74 10.77 4.27 6.99
N THR A 75 10.29 4.10 5.76
CA THR A 75 9.10 4.80 5.22
C THR A 75 8.10 3.77 4.74
N ALA A 76 6.81 3.97 5.00
CA ALA A 76 5.77 2.99 4.69
C ALA A 76 4.40 3.62 4.36
N ASP A 77 3.65 2.95 3.49
CA ASP A 77 2.19 3.06 3.37
C ASP A 77 1.64 1.67 3.71
N VAL A 78 1.15 1.49 4.93
CA VAL A 78 0.86 0.18 5.52
C VAL A 78 -0.44 0.20 6.33
N ILE A 79 -1.21 -0.89 6.20
CA ILE A 79 -2.28 -1.31 7.10
C ILE A 79 -2.08 -2.80 7.34
N LEU A 80 -1.80 -3.21 8.58
CA LEU A 80 -1.63 -4.61 8.95
C LEU A 80 -2.93 -5.19 9.52
N ASP A 81 -3.40 -6.29 8.94
CA ASP A 81 -4.58 -7.02 9.40
C ASP A 81 -4.23 -8.04 10.50
N ASN A 82 -3.02 -8.61 10.48
CA ASN A 82 -2.57 -9.62 11.45
C ASN A 82 -1.75 -9.05 12.62
N ARG A 83 -2.04 -7.82 13.07
CA ARG A 83 -1.29 -7.13 14.14
C ARG A 83 -1.10 -7.96 15.41
N GLU A 84 -2.16 -8.58 15.94
CA GLU A 84 -2.08 -9.40 17.16
C GLU A 84 -1.21 -10.64 16.97
N GLU A 85 -1.35 -11.34 15.84
CA GLU A 85 -0.55 -12.52 15.53
C GLU A 85 0.93 -12.14 15.38
N LEU A 86 1.19 -11.06 14.65
CA LEU A 86 2.53 -10.53 14.43
C LEU A 86 3.15 -10.09 15.77
N ALA A 87 2.42 -9.38 16.62
CA ALA A 87 2.88 -8.97 17.95
C ALA A 87 3.28 -10.17 18.82
N ASN A 88 2.46 -11.23 18.85
CA ASN A 88 2.78 -12.47 19.55
C ASN A 88 4.05 -13.12 19.00
N GLN A 89 4.20 -13.18 17.67
CA GLN A 89 5.42 -13.71 17.05
C GLN A 89 6.64 -12.85 17.39
N LEU A 90 6.50 -11.53 17.55
CA LEU A 90 7.58 -10.60 17.89
C LEU A 90 7.86 -10.50 19.39
N GLY A 91 6.99 -11.02 20.24
CA GLY A 91 7.07 -10.87 21.69
C GLY A 91 6.66 -9.48 22.18
N VAL A 92 5.85 -8.76 21.42
CA VAL A 92 5.28 -7.45 21.82
C VAL A 92 4.03 -7.71 22.66
N PRO A 93 3.96 -7.21 23.92
CA PRO A 93 2.77 -7.36 24.75
C PRO A 93 1.55 -6.71 24.09
N LEU A 94 0.40 -7.39 24.13
CA LEU A 94 -0.85 -6.85 23.54
C LEU A 94 -1.27 -5.50 24.15
N ALA A 95 -0.89 -5.23 25.40
CA ALA A 95 -1.14 -3.94 26.05
C ALA A 95 -0.38 -2.77 25.40
N GLU A 96 0.75 -3.04 24.76
CA GLU A 96 1.56 -2.03 24.06
C GLU A 96 1.19 -1.90 22.58
N LEU A 97 0.50 -2.91 22.03
CA LEU A 97 0.17 -2.99 20.61
C LEU A 97 -0.73 -1.84 20.13
N ALA A 98 -1.67 -1.39 20.96
CA ALA A 98 -2.63 -0.35 20.58
C ALA A 98 -1.95 0.99 20.21
N GLU A 99 -0.86 1.32 20.90
CA GLU A 99 -0.10 2.57 20.70
C GLU A 99 1.08 2.38 19.74
N LEU A 100 1.25 1.20 19.16
CA LEU A 100 2.38 0.87 18.31
C LEU A 100 2.00 0.99 16.82
N PRO A 101 2.53 1.99 16.08
CA PRO A 101 2.23 2.13 14.67
C PRO A 101 2.71 0.95 13.84
N ASP A 102 2.05 0.71 12.70
CA ASP A 102 2.38 -0.41 11.80
C ASP A 102 3.83 -0.36 11.32
N ALA A 103 4.37 0.82 10.99
CA ALA A 103 5.76 0.90 10.53
C ALA A 103 6.76 0.50 11.63
N ARG A 104 6.42 0.71 12.90
CA ARG A 104 7.25 0.28 14.03
C ARG A 104 7.19 -1.25 14.22
N LEU A 105 6.02 -1.87 14.03
CA LEU A 105 5.90 -3.33 13.95
C LEU A 105 6.72 -3.91 12.79
N LEU A 106 6.71 -3.26 11.62
CA LEU A 106 7.53 -3.67 10.48
C LEU A 106 9.04 -3.63 10.82
N LEU A 107 9.53 -2.60 11.51
CA LEU A 107 10.92 -2.55 11.95
C LEU A 107 11.29 -3.69 12.92
N LEU A 108 10.40 -4.03 13.84
CA LEU A 108 10.60 -5.18 14.74
C LEU A 108 10.63 -6.50 13.95
N ALA A 109 9.75 -6.64 12.96
CA ALA A 109 9.73 -7.80 12.07
C ALA A 109 11.01 -7.92 11.23
N TYR A 110 11.50 -6.80 10.68
CA TYR A 110 12.77 -6.76 9.96
C TYR A 110 13.93 -7.15 10.87
N ALA A 111 13.99 -6.61 12.08
CA ALA A 111 15.06 -6.94 13.02
C ALA A 111 15.05 -8.42 13.44
N LYS A 112 13.90 -9.10 13.37
CA LYS A 112 13.78 -10.53 13.70
C LYS A 112 14.06 -11.47 12.53
N TRP A 113 13.53 -11.15 11.35
CA TRP A 113 13.51 -12.06 10.19
C TRP A 113 14.25 -11.54 8.96
N GLY A 114 14.76 -10.31 8.99
CA GLY A 114 15.43 -9.67 7.86
C GLY A 114 14.53 -9.62 6.62
N GLU A 115 15.11 -9.96 5.46
CA GLU A 115 14.42 -9.92 4.16
C GLU A 115 13.26 -10.93 4.04
N GLU A 116 13.15 -11.91 4.95
CA GLU A 116 12.06 -12.89 4.96
C GLU A 116 10.81 -12.38 5.70
N MET A 117 10.90 -11.21 6.37
CA MET A 117 9.78 -10.63 7.11
C MET A 117 8.45 -10.52 6.33
N PRO A 118 8.41 -10.25 5.00
CA PRO A 118 7.14 -10.07 4.31
C PRO A 118 6.26 -11.33 4.30
N ARG A 119 6.84 -12.52 4.53
CA ARG A 119 6.09 -13.78 4.66
C ARG A 119 5.22 -13.85 5.92
N HIS A 120 5.50 -13.01 6.90
CA HIS A 120 4.80 -12.95 8.18
C HIS A 120 3.74 -11.85 8.22
N LEU A 121 3.63 -11.04 7.16
CA LEU A 121 2.72 -9.89 7.10
C LEU A 121 1.44 -10.27 6.37
N ILE A 122 0.31 -9.86 6.93
CA ILE A 122 -0.99 -9.90 6.28
C ILE A 122 -1.57 -8.49 6.35
N GLY A 123 -1.88 -7.92 5.19
CA GLY A 123 -2.41 -6.58 5.04
C GLY A 123 -1.93 -5.89 3.76
N ASP A 124 -2.28 -4.61 3.63
CA ASP A 124 -1.93 -3.77 2.50
C ASP A 124 -0.71 -2.93 2.83
N PHE A 125 0.43 -3.20 2.17
CA PHE A 125 1.68 -2.51 2.44
C PHE A 125 2.55 -2.26 1.21
N ALA A 126 3.20 -1.10 1.22
CA ALA A 126 4.44 -0.84 0.49
C ALA A 126 5.39 -0.10 1.42
N PHE A 127 6.62 -0.57 1.56
CA PHE A 127 7.59 0.06 2.46
C PHE A 127 9.02 -0.04 1.93
N ALA A 128 9.89 0.79 2.49
CA ALA A 128 11.33 0.69 2.36
C ALA A 128 12.01 0.90 3.73
N ILE A 129 12.91 -0.01 4.07
CA ILE A 129 13.72 -0.07 5.27
C ILE A 129 15.19 0.09 4.88
N TRP A 130 15.88 0.98 5.56
CA TRP A 130 17.33 1.12 5.50
C TRP A 130 17.97 0.46 6.70
N ASP A 131 18.92 -0.43 6.46
CA ASP A 131 19.78 -1.03 7.46
C ASP A 131 21.19 -0.42 7.38
N GLU A 132 21.57 0.33 8.41
CA GLU A 132 22.90 0.96 8.49
C GLU A 132 24.03 -0.05 8.70
N SER A 133 23.77 -1.16 9.37
CA SER A 133 24.77 -2.17 9.69
C SER A 133 25.16 -2.97 8.44
N GLU A 134 24.18 -3.31 7.60
CA GLU A 134 24.38 -4.05 6.35
C GLU A 134 24.51 -3.13 5.13
N GLU A 135 24.36 -1.81 5.31
CA GLU A 135 24.28 -0.80 4.24
C GLU A 135 23.30 -1.20 3.12
N THR A 136 22.13 -1.69 3.53
CA THR A 136 21.17 -2.32 2.63
C THR A 136 19.85 -1.56 2.65
N LEU A 137 19.34 -1.23 1.45
CA LEU A 137 17.98 -0.76 1.29
C LEU A 137 17.09 -1.95 0.91
N PHE A 138 16.19 -2.33 1.81
CA PHE A 138 15.21 -3.37 1.60
C PHE A 138 13.82 -2.76 1.43
N GLY A 139 13.00 -3.29 0.54
CA GLY A 139 11.60 -2.87 0.44
C GLY A 139 10.71 -3.98 -0.08
N ALA A 140 9.43 -3.91 0.23
CA ALA A 140 8.46 -4.92 -0.20
C ALA A 140 7.12 -4.30 -0.54
N ARG A 141 6.38 -5.00 -1.40
CA ARG A 141 4.99 -4.72 -1.75
C ARG A 141 4.13 -5.92 -1.40
N ASP A 142 2.93 -5.63 -0.94
CA ASP A 142 1.95 -6.60 -0.49
C ASP A 142 1.59 -7.66 -1.52
N PHE A 143 0.91 -8.68 -1.00
CA PHE A 143 0.59 -9.90 -1.70
C PHE A 143 -0.32 -9.67 -2.91
N THR A 144 -1.38 -8.86 -2.77
CA THR A 144 -2.37 -8.62 -3.82
C THR A 144 -1.95 -7.48 -4.76
N GLY A 145 -0.97 -6.67 -4.33
CA GLY A 145 -0.57 -5.46 -5.02
C GLY A 145 -1.56 -4.31 -4.83
N ASN A 146 -2.28 -4.27 -3.71
CA ASN A 146 -3.21 -3.18 -3.42
C ASN A 146 -2.50 -1.83 -3.28
N ARG A 147 -1.31 -1.82 -2.67
CA ARG A 147 -0.41 -0.67 -2.70
C ARG A 147 0.40 -0.69 -3.97
N THR A 148 0.93 0.46 -4.39
CA THR A 148 1.80 0.55 -5.56
C THR A 148 3.16 1.08 -5.16
N LEU A 149 4.20 0.58 -5.83
CA LEU A 149 5.56 1.04 -5.65
C LEU A 149 6.26 1.01 -7.00
N TYR A 150 6.51 2.19 -7.55
CA TYR A 150 7.23 2.37 -8.80
C TYR A 150 8.68 2.71 -8.50
N TYR A 151 9.58 2.31 -9.38
CA TYR A 151 10.99 2.59 -9.23
C TYR A 151 11.69 2.78 -10.58
N ASN A 152 12.82 3.46 -10.52
CA ASN A 152 13.83 3.51 -11.57
C ASN A 152 15.17 3.10 -10.98
N ASP A 153 15.86 2.19 -11.66
CA ASP A 153 17.28 1.92 -11.42
C ASP A 153 18.07 2.39 -12.65
N SER A 154 18.94 3.37 -12.42
CA SER A 154 19.79 3.98 -13.46
C SER A 154 21.19 3.36 -13.51
N GLY A 155 21.53 2.48 -12.57
CA GLY A 155 22.90 2.00 -12.33
C GLY A 155 23.79 2.98 -11.56
N ALA A 156 23.39 4.25 -11.42
CA ALA A 156 24.05 5.23 -10.55
C ALA A 156 23.26 5.49 -9.26
N ARG A 157 21.94 5.39 -9.35
CA ARG A 157 21.00 5.54 -8.24
C ARG A 157 19.75 4.70 -8.46
N PHE A 158 19.11 4.37 -7.35
CA PHE A 158 17.78 3.80 -7.27
C PHE A 158 16.81 4.83 -6.72
N ALA A 159 15.71 5.10 -7.42
CA ALA A 159 14.66 5.99 -6.96
C ALA A 159 13.32 5.24 -6.95
N PHE A 160 12.52 5.41 -5.90
CA PHE A 160 11.19 4.82 -5.81
C PHE A 160 10.14 5.83 -5.36
N CYS A 161 8.89 5.59 -5.74
CA CYS A 161 7.74 6.38 -5.30
C CYS A 161 6.43 5.58 -5.44
N THR A 162 5.44 5.86 -4.60
CA THR A 162 4.07 5.33 -4.74
C THR A 162 3.41 5.73 -6.07
N THR A 163 3.83 6.83 -6.70
CA THR A 163 3.28 7.27 -8.00
C THR A 163 4.40 7.46 -9.03
N ILE A 164 4.07 7.33 -10.32
CA ILE A 164 5.07 7.46 -11.40
C ILE A 164 5.48 8.92 -11.62
N ALA A 165 4.53 9.86 -11.55
CA ALA A 165 4.74 11.24 -12.00
C ALA A 165 5.95 11.94 -11.33
N PRO A 166 6.23 11.78 -10.01
CA PRO A 166 7.41 12.35 -9.38
C PRO A 166 8.76 11.78 -9.85
N LEU A 167 8.77 10.59 -10.47
CA LEU A 167 9.99 9.95 -10.96
C LEU A 167 10.42 10.47 -12.33
N LEU A 168 9.47 10.89 -13.18
CA LEU A 168 9.74 11.29 -14.57
C LEU A 168 10.74 12.46 -14.71
N PRO A 169 10.70 13.52 -13.85
CA PRO A 169 11.65 14.63 -13.93
C PRO A 169 13.07 14.26 -13.47
N LEU A 170 13.27 13.09 -12.86
CA LEU A 170 14.59 12.69 -12.39
C LEU A 170 15.53 12.40 -13.57
N ASP A 171 16.79 12.77 -13.38
CA ASP A 171 17.79 12.78 -14.43
C ASP A 171 18.08 11.37 -14.98
N GLY A 172 17.78 11.12 -16.25
CA GLY A 172 17.91 9.77 -16.84
C GLY A 172 16.67 8.88 -16.71
N VAL A 173 15.53 9.36 -16.21
CA VAL A 173 14.23 8.66 -16.28
C VAL A 173 13.48 9.09 -17.55
N GLY A 174 13.07 10.35 -17.62
CA GLY A 174 12.33 10.90 -18.76
C GLY A 174 10.93 10.28 -18.94
N ASP A 175 10.23 10.75 -19.97
CA ASP A 175 8.83 10.43 -20.27
C ASP A 175 8.66 9.54 -21.51
N LYS A 176 9.75 8.91 -21.99
CA LYS A 176 9.72 8.04 -23.15
C LYS A 176 8.76 6.86 -22.90
N LEU A 177 7.75 6.77 -23.74
CA LEU A 177 6.73 5.74 -23.68
C LEU A 177 7.29 4.35 -24.03
N ASN A 178 6.75 3.33 -23.38
CA ASN A 178 6.97 1.94 -23.70
C ASN A 178 5.92 1.49 -24.73
N GLU A 179 6.29 1.53 -26.01
CA GLU A 179 5.39 1.16 -27.12
C GLU A 179 4.89 -0.29 -27.01
N ALA A 180 5.72 -1.22 -26.50
CA ALA A 180 5.32 -2.61 -26.31
C ALA A 180 4.22 -2.73 -25.25
N TRP A 181 4.37 -2.02 -24.13
CA TRP A 181 3.35 -1.96 -23.08
C TRP A 181 2.05 -1.33 -23.61
N ILE A 182 2.13 -0.27 -24.42
CA ILE A 182 0.96 0.38 -25.03
C ILE A 182 0.26 -0.57 -26.00
N ALA A 183 1.02 -1.23 -26.87
CA ALA A 183 0.48 -2.19 -27.83
C ALA A 183 -0.25 -3.33 -27.12
N GLU A 184 0.35 -3.87 -26.05
CA GLU A 184 -0.26 -4.91 -25.22
C GLU A 184 -1.54 -4.43 -24.52
N TYR A 185 -1.48 -3.25 -23.89
CA TYR A 185 -2.63 -2.65 -23.22
C TYR A 185 -3.81 -2.42 -24.16
N LEU A 186 -3.55 -1.98 -25.40
CA LEU A 186 -4.58 -1.76 -26.42
C LEU A 186 -5.10 -3.06 -27.03
N ALA A 187 -4.27 -4.11 -27.11
CA ALA A 187 -4.64 -5.41 -27.65
C ALA A 187 -5.41 -6.29 -26.65
N SER A 188 -5.28 -6.04 -25.34
CA SER A 188 -5.90 -6.86 -24.28
C SER A 188 -7.42 -6.58 -24.13
N PRO A 189 -8.31 -7.56 -24.39
CA PRO A 189 -9.77 -7.36 -24.31
C PRO A 189 -10.27 -7.01 -22.91
N SER A 190 -9.59 -7.50 -21.87
CA SER A 190 -9.93 -7.26 -20.47
C SER A 190 -9.33 -5.95 -19.94
N ARG A 191 -8.36 -5.33 -20.65
CA ARG A 191 -7.51 -4.21 -20.17
C ARG A 191 -6.94 -4.45 -18.76
N LEU A 192 -6.90 -5.70 -18.32
CA LEU A 192 -6.44 -6.14 -17.02
C LEU A 192 -5.07 -6.76 -17.24
N GLU A 193 -4.07 -6.06 -16.70
CA GLU A 193 -2.69 -6.47 -16.50
C GLU A 193 -1.90 -6.78 -17.78
N THR A 194 -0.71 -6.17 -17.89
CA THR A 194 0.30 -6.58 -18.86
C THR A 194 0.92 -7.91 -18.43
N VAL A 195 1.35 -8.75 -19.38
CA VAL A 195 2.02 -10.03 -19.13
C VAL A 195 3.22 -9.83 -18.20
N ASP A 196 3.91 -8.70 -18.35
CA ASP A 196 4.92 -8.27 -17.39
C ASP A 196 4.33 -7.33 -16.33
N ALA A 197 4.11 -7.86 -15.13
CA ALA A 197 3.64 -7.11 -13.96
C ALA A 197 4.65 -6.08 -13.43
N SER A 198 5.89 -6.07 -13.95
CA SER A 198 6.90 -5.07 -13.63
C SER A 198 6.94 -3.90 -14.61
N SER A 199 6.34 -4.05 -15.79
CA SER A 199 6.38 -3.02 -16.83
C SER A 199 5.36 -1.90 -16.58
N THR A 200 5.71 -0.68 -16.99
CA THR A 200 4.80 0.46 -16.99
C THR A 200 4.72 1.09 -18.37
N VAL A 201 3.82 2.07 -18.53
CA VAL A 201 3.70 2.90 -19.73
C VAL A 201 4.96 3.70 -20.06
N PHE A 202 5.86 3.91 -19.09
CA PHE A 202 7.14 4.61 -19.29
C PHE A 202 8.28 3.60 -19.30
N GLY A 203 9.12 3.62 -20.35
CA GLY A 203 10.11 2.57 -20.57
C GLY A 203 11.23 2.49 -19.52
N ARG A 204 11.45 3.56 -18.75
CA ARG A 204 12.46 3.61 -17.68
C ARG A 204 11.88 3.52 -16.27
N VAL A 205 10.56 3.44 -16.12
CA VAL A 205 9.92 3.25 -14.83
C VAL A 205 9.36 1.84 -14.75
N LYS A 206 9.73 1.12 -13.71
CA LYS A 206 9.22 -0.21 -13.41
C LYS A 206 8.32 -0.16 -12.19
N GLN A 207 7.48 -1.16 -12.04
CA GLN A 207 6.66 -1.39 -10.85
C GLN A 207 7.23 -2.59 -10.10
N LEU A 208 7.28 -2.53 -8.77
CA LEU A 208 7.54 -3.71 -7.96
C LEU A 208 6.31 -4.62 -8.06
N PRO A 209 6.42 -5.86 -8.58
CA PRO A 209 5.24 -6.69 -8.75
C PRO A 209 4.63 -7.12 -7.40
N PRO A 210 3.36 -7.54 -7.36
CA PRO A 210 2.75 -8.08 -6.15
C PRO A 210 3.56 -9.23 -5.57
N SER A 211 3.61 -9.38 -4.25
CA SER A 211 4.39 -10.43 -3.55
C SER A 211 5.91 -10.40 -3.79
N HIS A 212 6.46 -9.23 -4.17
CA HIS A 212 7.90 -9.07 -4.36
C HIS A 212 8.51 -8.11 -3.35
N CYS A 213 9.78 -8.36 -3.07
CA CYS A 213 10.66 -7.46 -2.38
C CYS A 213 11.88 -7.13 -3.25
N PHE A 214 12.53 -6.03 -2.92
CA PHE A 214 13.83 -5.67 -3.43
C PHE A 214 14.83 -5.53 -2.28
N SER A 215 16.08 -5.84 -2.57
CA SER A 215 17.21 -5.57 -1.69
C SER A 215 18.32 -4.94 -2.52
N ILE A 216 18.92 -3.87 -2.00
CA ILE A 216 20.00 -3.16 -2.68
C ILE A 216 21.18 -3.07 -1.74
N ARG A 217 22.28 -3.71 -2.13
CA ARG A 217 23.55 -3.69 -1.42
C ARG A 217 24.69 -3.43 -2.40
N GLY A 218 25.52 -2.43 -2.11
CA GLY A 218 26.65 -2.05 -2.97
C GLY A 218 26.24 -1.72 -4.41
N GLY A 219 25.06 -1.12 -4.60
CA GLY A 219 24.51 -0.78 -5.92
C GLY A 219 23.93 -1.96 -6.73
N ASN A 220 23.87 -3.15 -6.15
CA ASN A 220 23.24 -4.30 -6.81
C ASN A 220 21.79 -4.44 -6.37
N LEU A 221 20.86 -4.14 -7.28
CA LEU A 221 19.43 -4.41 -7.09
C LEU A 221 19.14 -5.90 -7.27
N ARG A 222 18.62 -6.54 -6.22
CA ARG A 222 18.07 -7.89 -6.26
C ARG A 222 16.57 -7.83 -6.05
N LEU A 223 15.81 -8.44 -6.96
CA LEU A 223 14.38 -8.65 -6.80
C LEU A 223 14.11 -10.09 -6.40
N ASN A 224 13.24 -10.30 -5.42
CA ASN A 224 12.83 -11.63 -5.01
C ASN A 224 11.31 -11.70 -4.81
N ARG A 225 10.73 -12.86 -5.11
CA ARG A 225 9.33 -13.14 -4.82
C ARG A 225 9.26 -13.90 -3.50
N TYR A 226 8.65 -13.30 -2.48
CA TYR A 226 8.63 -13.89 -1.14
C TYR A 226 7.46 -14.87 -0.93
N VAL A 227 6.40 -14.79 -1.75
CA VAL A 227 5.29 -15.74 -1.74
C VAL A 227 4.91 -16.13 -3.18
N THR A 228 4.66 -17.42 -3.38
CA THR A 228 4.01 -17.93 -4.60
C THR A 228 2.79 -18.73 -4.18
N PHE A 229 1.68 -18.56 -4.91
CA PHE A 229 0.54 -19.46 -4.75
C PHE A 229 0.95 -20.86 -5.22
N GLU A 230 1.14 -21.76 -4.27
CA GLU A 230 1.11 -23.19 -4.57
C GLU A 230 -0.35 -23.61 -4.69
N ARG A 231 -0.64 -24.44 -5.70
CA ARG A 231 -1.98 -24.99 -5.88
C ARG A 231 -2.33 -25.83 -4.65
N ALA A 232 -3.15 -25.28 -3.77
CA ALA A 232 -3.61 -25.99 -2.60
C ALA A 232 -4.32 -27.28 -3.01
N SER A 233 -4.07 -28.37 -2.28
CA SER A 233 -4.85 -29.60 -2.42
C SER A 233 -6.33 -29.29 -2.22
N THR A 234 -7.20 -29.95 -2.99
CA THR A 234 -8.65 -29.78 -2.85
C THR A 234 -9.05 -30.02 -1.39
N LEU A 235 -9.53 -28.96 -0.74
CA LEU A 235 -10.04 -29.03 0.63
C LEU A 235 -11.23 -30.00 0.63
N LYS A 236 -11.15 -31.06 1.44
CA LYS A 236 -12.23 -32.05 1.62
C LYS A 236 -12.82 -31.90 3.02
N LEU A 237 -13.98 -31.24 3.11
CA LEU A 237 -14.73 -31.12 4.35
C LEU A 237 -15.88 -32.14 4.38
N SER A 238 -16.39 -32.41 5.58
CA SER A 238 -17.36 -33.48 5.84
C SER A 238 -18.75 -33.23 5.22
N SER A 239 -19.08 -31.99 4.88
CA SER A 239 -20.37 -31.62 4.27
C SER A 239 -20.32 -30.23 3.65
N ASP A 240 -21.29 -29.92 2.77
CA ASP A 240 -21.49 -28.58 2.20
C ASP A 240 -21.65 -27.51 3.29
N LYS A 241 -22.30 -27.85 4.41
CA LYS A 241 -22.44 -26.93 5.54
C LYS A 241 -21.08 -26.59 6.17
N ALA A 242 -20.18 -27.56 6.27
CA ALA A 242 -18.82 -27.32 6.76
C ALA A 242 -18.03 -26.39 5.82
N TYR A 243 -18.25 -26.48 4.50
CA TYR A 243 -17.69 -25.52 3.55
C TYR A 243 -18.25 -24.11 3.72
N GLN A 244 -19.56 -23.98 3.89
CA GLN A 244 -20.19 -22.68 4.14
C GLN A 244 -19.66 -22.05 5.44
N GLU A 245 -19.59 -22.82 6.52
CA GLU A 245 -19.08 -22.35 7.81
C GLU A 245 -17.60 -21.94 7.71
N ALA A 246 -16.78 -22.72 7.01
CA ALA A 246 -15.38 -22.36 6.76
C ALA A 246 -15.23 -21.08 5.93
N PHE A 247 -16.03 -20.93 4.88
CA PHE A 247 -16.05 -19.75 4.03
C PHE A 247 -16.48 -18.49 4.79
N PHE A 248 -17.65 -18.53 5.46
CA PHE A 248 -18.15 -17.41 6.24
C PHE A 248 -17.26 -17.11 7.46
N GLY A 249 -16.65 -18.13 8.06
CA GLY A 249 -15.66 -17.96 9.12
C GLY A 249 -14.44 -17.17 8.63
N GLY A 250 -13.93 -17.48 7.43
CA GLY A 250 -12.84 -16.73 6.80
C GLY A 250 -13.22 -15.30 6.46
N VAL A 251 -14.38 -15.09 5.81
CA VAL A 251 -14.87 -13.76 5.42
C VAL A 251 -15.13 -12.87 6.64
N ARG A 252 -15.69 -13.42 7.73
CA ARG A 252 -15.89 -12.66 8.98
C ARG A 252 -14.58 -12.26 9.63
N LYS A 253 -13.57 -13.13 9.63
CA LYS A 253 -12.24 -12.78 10.14
C LYS A 253 -11.61 -11.63 9.35
N GLY A 254 -11.57 -11.72 8.01
CA GLY A 254 -11.01 -10.67 7.17
C GLY A 254 -11.84 -9.37 7.19
N GLY A 255 -13.17 -9.48 7.27
CA GLY A 255 -14.08 -8.32 7.35
C GLY A 255 -13.90 -7.52 8.64
N ARG A 256 -13.79 -8.20 9.79
CA ARG A 256 -13.57 -7.53 11.09
C ARG A 256 -12.23 -6.81 11.15
N GLN A 257 -11.17 -7.43 10.64
CA GLN A 257 -9.84 -6.84 10.60
C GLN A 257 -9.79 -5.58 9.72
N SER A 258 -10.50 -5.58 8.59
CA SER A 258 -10.57 -4.43 7.68
C SER A 258 -11.53 -3.30 8.12
N ILE A 259 -12.47 -3.56 9.04
CA ILE A 259 -13.56 -2.62 9.41
C ILE A 259 -13.38 -1.98 10.80
N ALA A 260 -12.45 -2.47 11.62
CA ALA A 260 -12.26 -1.97 12.99
C ALA A 260 -12.01 -0.44 13.02
N ASP A 261 -12.92 0.28 13.70
CA ASP A 261 -12.85 1.68 14.13
C ASP A 261 -12.63 2.79 13.09
N GLN A 262 -13.07 2.61 11.84
CA GLN A 262 -13.14 3.72 10.88
C GLN A 262 -14.43 4.57 11.08
N GLN A 263 -14.38 5.60 11.93
CA GLN A 263 -15.41 6.64 11.95
C GLN A 263 -15.48 7.32 10.57
N GLY A 264 -16.63 7.19 9.89
CA GLY A 264 -16.84 7.78 8.56
C GLY A 264 -16.51 6.88 7.37
N SER A 265 -16.29 5.58 7.57
CA SER A 265 -16.14 4.62 6.46
C SER A 265 -17.39 4.58 5.57
N GLY A 266 -17.19 4.70 4.25
CA GLY A 266 -18.22 4.53 3.23
C GLY A 266 -18.02 3.23 2.47
N VAL A 267 -19.07 2.42 2.32
CA VAL A 267 -19.03 1.23 1.46
C VAL A 267 -19.51 1.61 0.06
N LEU A 268 -18.67 1.42 -0.96
CA LEU A 268 -19.10 1.57 -2.36
C LEU A 268 -20.08 0.43 -2.69
N LEU A 269 -21.35 0.78 -2.93
CA LEU A 269 -22.39 -0.18 -3.31
C LEU A 269 -22.51 -0.26 -4.84
N GLU A 270 -21.85 -1.25 -5.43
CA GLU A 270 -22.12 -1.67 -6.82
C GLU A 270 -22.94 -2.97 -6.83
N ARG A 271 -23.64 -3.26 -7.94
CA ARG A 271 -24.52 -4.43 -8.09
C ARG A 271 -23.73 -5.75 -8.29
N GLY A 272 -22.67 -5.97 -7.51
CA GLY A 272 -21.90 -7.21 -7.47
C GLY A 272 -22.15 -7.98 -6.17
N ASP A 273 -22.25 -9.31 -6.26
CA ASP A 273 -22.59 -10.17 -5.11
C ASP A 273 -21.53 -10.14 -3.98
N SER A 274 -20.25 -9.95 -4.31
CA SER A 274 -19.16 -9.84 -3.32
C SER A 274 -19.25 -8.60 -2.43
N ILE A 275 -19.72 -7.48 -3.00
CA ILE A 275 -19.89 -6.20 -2.28
C ILE A 275 -21.13 -6.26 -1.38
N ARG A 276 -22.18 -6.97 -1.81
CA ARG A 276 -23.37 -7.19 -0.98
C ARG A 276 -23.05 -7.92 0.32
N GLU A 277 -22.18 -8.93 0.27
CA GLU A 277 -21.78 -9.68 1.46
C GLU A 277 -20.97 -8.82 2.43
N ARG A 278 -19.97 -8.05 1.97
CA ARG A 278 -19.24 -7.08 2.80
C ARG A 278 -20.17 -6.02 3.41
N SER A 279 -21.14 -5.54 2.64
CA SER A 279 -22.14 -4.57 3.10
C SER A 279 -23.09 -5.15 4.15
N GLN A 280 -23.40 -6.45 4.08
CA GLN A 280 -24.24 -7.14 5.06
C GLN A 280 -23.49 -7.40 6.37
N VAL A 281 -22.20 -7.77 6.31
CA VAL A 281 -21.35 -7.88 7.49
C VAL A 281 -21.23 -6.52 8.19
N TRP A 282 -20.96 -5.45 7.44
CA TRP A 282 -20.90 -4.09 7.99
C TRP A 282 -22.21 -3.66 8.67
N ARG A 283 -23.38 -3.99 8.08
CA ARG A 283 -24.69 -3.73 8.71
C ARG A 283 -24.91 -4.56 9.97
N GLN A 284 -24.60 -5.85 9.96
CA GLN A 284 -24.82 -6.70 11.13
C GLN A 284 -23.99 -6.26 12.33
N GLU A 285 -22.79 -5.71 12.11
CA GLU A 285 -21.87 -5.32 13.17
C GLU A 285 -22.08 -3.87 13.63
N ASN A 286 -22.61 -2.96 12.79
CA ASN A 286 -22.79 -1.54 13.11
C ASN A 286 -24.25 -1.07 13.28
N CYS A 287 -25.26 -1.93 13.14
CA CYS A 287 -26.68 -1.53 13.29
C CYS A 287 -27.14 -1.27 14.75
N GLY A 288 -26.22 -1.07 15.70
CA GLY A 288 -26.53 -0.66 17.08
C GLY A 288 -26.48 0.86 17.32
N GLU A 289 -25.78 1.62 16.49
CA GLU A 289 -25.51 3.04 16.75
C GLU A 289 -25.90 3.89 15.54
N GLY A 290 -27.01 4.63 15.63
CA GLY A 290 -27.26 5.95 15.00
C GLY A 290 -26.89 6.26 13.53
N ILE A 291 -26.41 5.34 12.70
CA ILE A 291 -25.84 5.64 11.38
C ILE A 291 -26.96 5.69 10.32
N ARG A 292 -27.14 6.86 9.70
CA ARG A 292 -28.08 7.07 8.59
C ARG A 292 -27.54 6.45 7.31
N CYS A 293 -28.16 5.36 6.88
CA CYS A 293 -27.91 4.75 5.57
C CYS A 293 -28.64 5.55 4.47
N CYS A 294 -27.94 6.38 3.70
CA CYS A 294 -28.49 7.03 2.51
C CYS A 294 -28.43 6.06 1.33
N ILE A 295 -29.53 5.35 1.05
CA ILE A 295 -29.70 4.55 -0.16
C ILE A 295 -30.28 5.47 -1.25
N PRO A 296 -29.59 5.72 -2.38
CA PRO A 296 -30.22 6.36 -3.53
C PRO A 296 -31.23 5.38 -4.14
N THR A 297 -32.53 5.64 -3.99
CA THR A 297 -33.62 4.77 -4.49
C THR A 297 -34.10 5.13 -5.91
N ALA A 298 -33.43 6.05 -6.61
CA ALA A 298 -33.82 6.42 -7.97
C ALA A 298 -32.83 5.87 -9.01
N PRO A 299 -33.29 5.17 -10.07
CA PRO A 299 -32.42 4.81 -11.19
C PRO A 299 -31.92 6.08 -11.90
N TYR A 300 -30.62 6.16 -12.15
CA TYR A 300 -30.01 7.19 -12.99
C TYR A 300 -30.67 7.16 -14.38
N ARG A 301 -31.49 8.18 -14.71
CA ARG A 301 -31.87 8.47 -16.10
C ARG A 301 -30.86 9.45 -16.67
N TRP A 302 -30.13 9.00 -17.69
CA TRP A 302 -29.33 9.86 -18.56
C TRP A 302 -30.30 10.71 -19.41
N SER A 303 -30.17 12.04 -19.38
CA SER A 303 -30.91 12.95 -20.27
C SER A 303 -29.92 13.57 -21.26
N PRO A 304 -30.20 13.63 -22.58
CA PRO A 304 -29.17 13.92 -23.59
C PRO A 304 -28.88 15.40 -23.83
N GLU A 305 -29.36 16.32 -22.99
CA GLU A 305 -29.25 17.75 -23.26
C GLU A 305 -28.34 18.45 -22.24
N GLY A 306 -27.34 19.14 -22.79
CA GLY A 306 -26.30 19.81 -22.03
C GLY A 306 -26.81 20.98 -21.20
N THR A 307 -25.96 21.34 -20.21
CA THR A 307 -26.07 22.46 -19.27
C THR A 307 -26.99 22.25 -18.06
N GLY A 308 -26.39 22.20 -16.86
CA GLY A 308 -27.10 22.36 -15.58
C GLY A 308 -26.60 21.47 -14.45
N ARG A 309 -26.00 22.08 -13.41
CA ARG A 309 -25.61 21.40 -12.15
C ARG A 309 -26.82 20.69 -11.50
N PRO A 310 -26.68 19.48 -10.95
CA PRO A 310 -27.76 18.85 -10.20
C PRO A 310 -27.91 19.52 -8.82
N LYS A 311 -29.11 20.05 -8.53
CA LYS A 311 -29.52 20.43 -7.17
C LYS A 311 -29.96 19.17 -6.42
N ALA A 312 -29.27 18.84 -5.33
CA ALA A 312 -29.71 17.80 -4.40
C ALA A 312 -30.90 18.31 -3.57
N GLY A 313 -32.10 17.77 -3.81
CA GLY A 313 -33.26 17.95 -2.95
C GLY A 313 -33.27 16.91 -1.83
N LEU A 314 -32.99 17.32 -0.59
CA LEU A 314 -33.21 16.51 0.60
C LEU A 314 -34.72 16.47 0.90
N ARG A 315 -35.33 15.27 0.83
CA ARG A 315 -36.62 15.01 1.49
C ARG A 315 -36.36 14.10 2.69
N THR A 316 -36.56 14.65 3.88
CA THR A 316 -36.66 13.90 5.14
C THR A 316 -38.11 13.40 5.29
N SER A 317 -38.32 12.08 5.36
CA SER A 317 -39.55 11.51 5.89
C SER A 317 -39.26 10.85 7.24
N VAL A 318 -39.91 11.37 8.29
CA VAL A 318 -39.94 10.79 9.63
C VAL A 318 -41.07 9.77 9.69
N ARG A 319 -40.75 8.52 10.02
CA ARG A 319 -41.54 7.63 10.88
C ARG A 319 -40.60 6.61 11.50
#